data_AF-A0A0F7F8L2-F1
#
_entry.id   AF-A0A0F7F8L2-F1
#
_cell.length_a   1.000
_cell.length_b   1.000
_cell.length_c   1.000
_cell.angle_alpha   90.00
_cell.angle_beta   90.00
_cell.angle_gamma   90.00
#
_symmetry.space_group_name_H-M   'P 1'
#
loop_
_entity.id
_entity.type
_entity.pdbx_description
1 polymer ?
#
loop_
_entity_poly.entity_id
_entity_poly.type
_entity_poly.pdbx_seq_one_letter_code
_entity_poly.pdbx_strand_id
1 'polypeptide(L)'
;MIHEAKAAVPFTFDEAAELIANIGILPLAPLIPGHPSLKELTREEDWHTDTELDPWQWRVRFPGEGKAAYGKFMKKKAVLVAREWFPYFAVSLGSSLSLKERYDRGLSGREALTVLEIIKAKEGIETRQLRSEADMKAKEKKTAFDNALNELQGSVDIVISVVRPRLNAAGDQNGWNSTSFETALHWMRESGMEPFAGDKEEAMAWLNARIESVWSPEAAAWIQKLWAKTK
;
A
#
# COMPACT_ATOMS: atom_id res chain seq x y z
N MET A 1 -5.25 -45.75 11.78
CA MET A 1 -4.18 -45.10 10.98
C MET A 1 -4.61 -43.66 10.77
N ILE A 2 -4.33 -42.83 11.76
CA ILE A 2 -4.58 -41.38 11.70
C ILE A 2 -3.59 -40.83 10.68
N HIS A 3 -4.10 -40.26 9.58
CA HIS A 3 -3.29 -39.46 8.67
C HIS A 3 -2.82 -38.25 9.47
N GLU A 4 -1.59 -38.28 9.98
CA GLU A 4 -0.88 -37.06 10.33
C GLU A 4 -0.74 -36.26 9.04
N ALA A 5 -1.62 -35.26 8.89
CA ALA A 5 -1.40 -34.20 7.93
C ALA A 5 -0.07 -33.54 8.32
N LYS A 6 0.98 -33.85 7.57
CA LYS A 6 2.28 -33.20 7.69
C LYS A 6 2.03 -31.70 7.55
N ALA A 7 2.08 -30.95 8.65
CA ALA A 7 1.81 -29.52 8.65
C ALA A 7 2.77 -28.84 7.67
N ALA A 8 2.25 -28.37 6.52
CA ALA A 8 3.04 -27.76 5.46
C ALA A 8 3.80 -26.56 6.03
N VAL A 9 5.14 -26.55 5.97
CA VAL A 9 6.03 -25.54 6.59
C VAL A 9 5.40 -24.13 6.55
N PRO A 10 5.31 -23.41 7.69
CA PRO A 10 4.66 -22.11 7.72
C PRO A 10 5.44 -21.11 6.87
N PHE A 11 4.72 -20.36 6.03
CA PHE A 11 5.29 -19.25 5.27
C PHE A 11 5.67 -18.12 6.21
N THR A 12 6.83 -17.52 5.99
CA THR A 12 7.44 -16.55 6.91
C THR A 12 7.51 -15.14 6.30
N PHE A 13 7.78 -14.14 7.15
CA PHE A 13 7.97 -12.77 6.69
C PHE A 13 9.14 -12.63 5.71
N ASP A 14 10.24 -13.35 5.94
CA ASP A 14 11.43 -13.26 5.07
C ASP A 14 11.17 -13.90 3.71
N GLU A 15 10.47 -15.04 3.65
CA GLU A 15 10.03 -15.62 2.38
C GLU A 15 9.04 -14.70 1.64
N ALA A 16 8.14 -14.03 2.37
CA ALA A 16 7.26 -13.02 1.79
C ALA A 16 8.06 -11.83 1.23
N ALA A 17 9.09 -11.37 1.93
CA ALA A 17 9.94 -10.27 1.49
C ALA A 17 10.77 -10.63 0.25
N GLU A 18 11.36 -11.83 0.21
CA GLU A 18 12.07 -12.35 -0.95
C GLU A 18 11.13 -12.48 -2.15
N LEU A 19 9.93 -13.04 -1.94
CA LEU A 19 8.93 -13.15 -2.99
C LEU A 19 8.55 -11.78 -3.55
N ILE A 20 8.20 -10.81 -2.69
CA ILE A 20 7.82 -9.46 -3.11
C ILE A 20 8.95 -8.78 -3.88
N ALA A 21 10.20 -8.89 -3.43
CA ALA A 21 11.35 -8.33 -4.15
C ALA A 21 11.47 -8.88 -5.58
N ASN A 22 11.12 -10.15 -5.78
CA ASN A 22 11.17 -10.82 -7.08
C ASN A 22 9.96 -10.48 -7.97
N ILE A 23 8.74 -10.57 -7.43
CA ILE A 23 7.51 -10.42 -8.23
C ILE A 23 6.96 -9.00 -8.25
N GLY A 24 7.50 -8.09 -7.44
CA GLY A 24 7.17 -6.67 -7.45
C GLY A 24 5.87 -6.29 -6.75
N ILE A 25 4.77 -7.01 -6.99
CA ILE A 25 3.45 -6.70 -6.42
C ILE A 25 2.89 -7.96 -5.76
N LEU A 26 2.47 -7.88 -4.51
CA LEU A 26 1.80 -8.98 -3.80
C LEU A 26 0.49 -8.50 -3.18
N PRO A 27 -0.67 -8.91 -3.72
CA PRO A 27 -1.96 -8.69 -3.08
C PRO A 27 -2.05 -9.37 -1.71
N LEU A 28 -2.75 -8.74 -0.77
CA LEU A 28 -3.01 -9.35 0.53
C LEU A 28 -4.00 -10.52 0.43
N ALA A 29 -4.95 -10.42 -0.50
CA ALA A 29 -5.97 -11.43 -0.81
C ALA A 29 -6.05 -11.64 -2.34
N PRO A 30 -6.63 -12.76 -2.82
CA PRO A 30 -6.69 -13.06 -4.26
C PRO A 30 -7.27 -11.89 -5.07
N LEU A 31 -6.56 -11.51 -6.13
CA LEU A 31 -6.89 -10.33 -6.93
C LEU A 31 -6.52 -10.47 -8.41
N ILE A 32 -5.30 -10.91 -8.68
CA ILE A 32 -4.74 -11.04 -10.03
C ILE A 32 -4.80 -12.54 -10.39
N PRO A 33 -5.49 -12.95 -11.46
CA PRO A 33 -5.57 -14.35 -11.86
C PRO A 33 -4.20 -14.95 -12.11
N GLY A 34 -3.94 -16.16 -11.57
CA GLY A 34 -2.67 -16.86 -11.76
C GLY A 34 -1.45 -16.19 -11.10
N HIS A 35 -1.67 -15.27 -10.16
CA HIS A 35 -0.64 -14.56 -9.41
C HIS A 35 -0.87 -14.76 -7.90
N PRO A 36 0.18 -14.97 -7.09
CA PRO A 36 0.00 -15.29 -5.68
C PRO A 36 -0.59 -14.12 -4.89
N SER A 37 -1.23 -14.45 -3.77
CA SER A 37 -1.59 -13.52 -2.71
C SER A 37 -1.11 -14.01 -1.35
N LEU A 38 -0.91 -13.10 -0.39
CA LEU A 38 -0.45 -13.47 0.94
C LEU A 38 -1.39 -14.47 1.61
N LYS A 39 -2.71 -14.30 1.44
CA LYS A 39 -3.74 -15.22 1.93
C LYS A 39 -3.65 -16.64 1.34
N GLU A 40 -3.15 -16.81 0.12
CA GLU A 40 -2.98 -18.14 -0.49
C GLU A 40 -1.66 -18.81 -0.07
N LEU A 41 -0.66 -18.02 0.31
CA LEU A 41 0.66 -18.50 0.71
C LEU A 41 0.75 -18.84 2.20
N THR A 42 -0.15 -18.28 3.01
CA THR A 42 -0.14 -18.40 4.47
C THR A 42 -1.31 -19.26 4.94
N ARG A 43 -1.19 -19.84 6.13
CA ARG A 43 -2.28 -20.61 6.73
C ARG A 43 -3.27 -19.67 7.40
N GLU A 44 -4.56 -20.01 7.37
CA GLU A 44 -5.60 -19.14 7.92
C GLU A 44 -5.46 -18.95 9.44
N GLU A 45 -5.00 -19.99 10.14
CA GLU A 45 -4.77 -19.99 11.59
C GLU A 45 -3.62 -19.08 12.06
N ASP A 46 -2.73 -18.65 11.17
CA ASP A 46 -1.62 -17.74 11.53
C ASP A 46 -2.08 -16.27 11.60
N TRP A 47 -3.22 -15.92 10.99
CA TRP A 47 -3.71 -14.53 10.92
C TRP A 47 -4.30 -14.04 12.24
N HIS A 48 -4.02 -12.78 12.58
CA HIS A 48 -4.53 -12.13 13.80
C HIS A 48 -4.08 -12.81 15.10
N THR A 49 -2.91 -13.46 15.07
CA THR A 49 -2.31 -14.14 16.21
C THR A 49 -1.32 -13.27 16.97
N ASP A 50 -0.95 -12.09 16.44
CA ASP A 50 0.10 -11.21 16.99
C ASP A 50 1.46 -11.92 17.17
N THR A 51 1.71 -12.99 16.41
CA THR A 51 2.99 -13.71 16.36
C THR A 51 3.85 -13.27 15.18
N GLU A 52 5.12 -13.70 15.14
CA GLU A 52 6.00 -13.46 13.98
C GLU A 52 5.46 -14.07 12.67
N LEU A 53 4.61 -15.09 12.76
CA LEU A 53 3.97 -15.72 11.61
C LEU A 53 2.71 -14.99 11.15
N ASP A 54 2.24 -13.96 11.88
CA ASP A 54 0.99 -13.27 11.59
C ASP A 54 1.09 -12.36 10.36
N PRO A 55 0.47 -12.74 9.21
CA PRO A 55 0.55 -11.95 8.00
C PRO A 55 -0.20 -10.61 8.13
N TRP A 56 -1.13 -10.51 9.09
CA TRP A 56 -1.79 -9.24 9.42
C TRP A 56 -0.82 -8.23 10.03
N GLN A 57 0.20 -8.67 10.77
CA GLN A 57 1.24 -7.78 11.31
C GLN A 57 2.26 -7.41 10.23
N TRP A 58 2.51 -8.29 9.26
CA TRP A 58 3.48 -8.01 8.19
C TRP A 58 3.09 -6.80 7.34
N ARG A 59 1.78 -6.54 7.15
CA ARG A 59 1.27 -5.41 6.36
C ARG A 59 1.83 -4.06 6.81
N VAL A 60 2.19 -3.93 8.09
CA VAL A 60 2.78 -2.71 8.66
C VAL A 60 4.29 -2.81 8.84
N ARG A 61 4.81 -4.02 9.01
CA ARG A 61 6.25 -4.31 9.04
C ARG A 61 6.92 -3.99 7.71
N PHE A 62 6.30 -4.37 6.58
CA PHE A 62 6.83 -4.09 5.23
C PHE A 62 7.14 -2.61 4.96
N PRO A 63 6.17 -1.67 5.11
CA PRO A 63 6.45 -0.25 4.95
C PRO A 63 7.35 0.29 6.05
N GLY A 64 7.24 -0.24 7.29
CA GLY A 64 8.09 0.14 8.42
C GLY A 64 9.56 -0.19 8.23
N GLU A 65 9.89 -1.32 7.60
CA GLU A 65 11.26 -1.72 7.23
C GLU A 65 11.70 -1.17 5.86
N GLY A 66 10.84 -0.41 5.16
CA GLY A 66 11.15 0.12 3.84
C GLY A 66 11.35 -0.95 2.76
N LYS A 67 10.76 -2.14 2.95
CA LYS A 67 10.85 -3.29 2.03
C LYS A 67 9.76 -3.27 0.95
N ALA A 68 8.57 -2.79 1.29
CA ALA A 68 7.47 -2.62 0.34
C ALA A 68 6.47 -1.57 0.81
N ALA A 69 5.95 -0.78 -0.13
CA ALA A 69 4.82 0.12 0.13
C ALA A 69 3.56 -0.71 0.35
N TYR A 70 2.70 -0.27 1.27
CA TYR A 70 1.42 -0.90 1.52
C TYR A 70 0.29 0.09 1.27
N GLY A 71 -0.77 -0.32 0.58
CA GLY A 71 -1.90 0.55 0.31
C GLY A 71 -2.96 -0.08 -0.58
N LYS A 72 -4.03 0.68 -0.83
CA LYS A 72 -5.13 0.29 -1.72
C LYS A 72 -4.97 0.87 -3.12
N PHE A 73 -3.82 0.65 -3.75
CA PHE A 73 -3.45 1.28 -5.02
C PHE A 73 -4.30 0.83 -6.21
N MET A 74 -4.93 -0.35 -6.13
CA MET A 74 -5.66 -0.92 -7.25
C MET A 74 -6.94 -1.62 -6.82
N LYS A 75 -8.04 -1.35 -7.53
CA LYS A 75 -9.38 -1.93 -7.27
C LYS A 75 -9.86 -1.78 -5.81
N LYS A 76 -9.34 -0.79 -5.07
CA LYS A 76 -9.57 -0.58 -3.62
C LYS A 76 -9.16 -1.79 -2.76
N LYS A 77 -8.25 -2.63 -3.26
CA LYS A 77 -7.74 -3.83 -2.60
C LYS A 77 -6.35 -3.57 -2.04
N ALA A 78 -6.08 -4.14 -0.86
CA ALA A 78 -4.81 -3.98 -0.18
C ALA A 78 -3.72 -4.79 -0.90
N VAL A 79 -2.63 -4.12 -1.26
CA VAL A 79 -1.51 -4.68 -1.99
C VAL A 79 -0.19 -4.18 -1.40
N LEU A 80 0.84 -5.00 -1.49
CA LEU A 80 2.23 -4.65 -1.24
C LEU A 80 2.92 -4.41 -2.58
N VAL A 81 3.74 -3.36 -2.66
CA VAL A 81 4.56 -3.05 -3.83
C VAL A 81 6.01 -2.93 -3.40
N ALA A 82 6.88 -3.76 -3.97
CA ALA A 82 8.28 -3.84 -3.64
C ALA A 82 8.96 -2.47 -3.72
N ARG A 83 9.87 -2.23 -2.78
CA ARG A 83 10.72 -1.04 -2.70
C ARG A 83 11.23 -0.58 -4.08
N GLU A 84 11.96 -1.45 -4.79
CA GLU A 84 12.60 -1.11 -6.07
C GLU A 84 11.60 -0.88 -7.23
N TRP A 85 10.36 -1.35 -7.08
CA TRP A 85 9.31 -1.16 -8.09
C TRP A 85 8.47 0.08 -7.82
N PHE A 86 8.39 0.53 -6.57
CA PHE A 86 7.46 1.56 -6.16
C PHE A 86 7.68 2.92 -6.84
N PRO A 87 8.91 3.43 -7.07
CA PRO A 87 9.11 4.68 -7.81
C PRO A 87 8.51 4.65 -9.21
N TYR A 88 8.69 3.55 -9.94
CA TYR A 88 8.11 3.35 -11.28
C TYR A 88 6.59 3.18 -11.20
N PHE A 89 6.10 2.43 -10.21
CA PHE A 89 4.68 2.25 -9.94
C PHE A 89 3.97 3.57 -9.65
N ALA A 90 4.57 4.43 -8.82
CA ALA A 90 4.03 5.73 -8.44
C ALA A 90 3.95 6.69 -9.63
N VAL A 91 4.98 6.76 -10.48
CA VAL A 91 4.94 7.58 -11.70
C VAL A 91 3.94 7.02 -12.73
N SER A 92 3.84 5.70 -12.82
CA SER A 92 2.95 5.00 -13.76
C SER A 92 1.47 5.19 -13.44
N LEU A 93 1.09 4.98 -12.18
CA LEU A 93 -0.31 4.96 -11.75
C LEU A 93 -0.74 6.22 -11.00
N GLY A 94 0.21 7.02 -10.55
CA GLY A 94 -0.06 8.33 -9.97
C GLY A 94 -0.52 9.35 -10.99
N SER A 95 -0.97 10.49 -10.48
CA SER A 95 -1.32 11.64 -11.31
C SER A 95 -0.11 12.52 -11.55
N SER A 96 0.06 12.99 -12.79
CA SER A 96 1.02 14.05 -13.11
C SER A 96 0.56 15.43 -12.61
N LEU A 97 -0.71 15.56 -12.23
CA LEU A 97 -1.28 16.77 -11.66
C LEU A 97 -1.20 16.71 -10.14
N SER A 98 -0.88 17.84 -9.53
CA SER A 98 -1.07 18.00 -8.09
C SER A 98 -2.55 17.81 -7.72
N LEU A 99 -2.81 17.40 -6.48
CA LEU A 99 -4.19 17.24 -6.00
C LEU A 99 -4.99 18.56 -6.08
N LYS A 100 -4.33 19.71 -5.89
CA LYS A 100 -4.97 21.02 -6.06
C LYS A 100 -5.42 21.23 -7.51
N GLU A 101 -4.56 20.95 -8.49
CA GLU A 101 -4.94 21.06 -9.91
C GLU A 101 -6.05 20.08 -10.28
N ARG A 102 -6.04 18.86 -9.71
CA ARG A 102 -7.15 17.92 -9.89
C ARG A 102 -8.45 18.47 -9.31
N TYR A 103 -8.41 19.04 -8.12
CA TYR A 103 -9.58 19.67 -7.48
C TYR A 103 -10.12 20.84 -8.30
N ASP A 104 -9.24 21.77 -8.72
CA ASP A 104 -9.61 22.94 -9.52
C ASP A 104 -10.24 22.55 -10.87
N ARG A 105 -9.90 21.37 -11.40
CA ARG A 105 -10.46 20.78 -12.63
C ARG A 105 -11.68 19.88 -12.41
N GLY A 106 -12.15 19.71 -11.17
CA GLY A 106 -13.25 18.81 -10.83
C GLY A 106 -12.92 17.32 -10.94
N LEU A 107 -11.64 16.96 -10.97
CA LEU A 107 -11.13 15.58 -11.05
C LEU A 107 -10.90 14.95 -9.66
N SER A 108 -11.03 15.73 -8.58
CA SER A 108 -10.85 15.28 -7.21
C SER A 108 -11.87 15.94 -6.28
N GLY A 109 -12.28 15.21 -5.23
CA GLY A 109 -13.19 15.73 -4.21
C GLY A 109 -12.52 16.68 -3.23
N ARG A 110 -13.31 17.58 -2.63
CA ARG A 110 -12.83 18.48 -1.56
C ARG A 110 -12.29 17.69 -0.37
N GLU A 111 -12.92 16.57 -0.04
CA GLU A 111 -12.54 15.70 1.07
C GLU A 111 -11.16 15.09 0.85
N ALA A 112 -10.83 14.66 -0.37
CA ALA A 112 -9.49 14.16 -0.70
C ALA A 112 -8.44 15.27 -0.54
N LEU A 113 -8.73 16.49 -1.02
CA LEU A 113 -7.85 17.65 -0.84
C LEU A 113 -7.56 17.93 0.64
N THR A 114 -8.59 18.08 1.45
CA THR A 114 -8.48 18.31 2.89
C THR A 114 -7.66 17.22 3.57
N VAL A 115 -7.93 15.95 3.26
CA VAL A 115 -7.23 14.81 3.87
C VAL A 115 -5.75 14.81 3.49
N LEU A 116 -5.40 15.05 2.23
CA LEU A 116 -3.98 15.07 1.81
C LEU A 116 -3.21 16.23 2.45
N GLU A 117 -3.82 17.41 2.56
CA GLU A 117 -3.18 18.58 3.20
C GLU A 117 -2.83 18.29 4.66
N ILE A 118 -3.72 17.61 5.39
CA ILE A 118 -3.46 17.20 6.78
C ILE A 118 -2.34 16.16 6.84
N ILE A 119 -2.34 15.15 5.96
CA ILE A 119 -1.28 14.13 5.91
C ILE A 119 0.07 14.78 5.61
N LYS A 120 0.15 15.69 4.63
CA LYS A 120 1.38 16.45 4.32
C LYS A 120 1.90 17.25 5.52
N ALA A 121 1.01 17.84 6.31
CA ALA A 121 1.38 18.57 7.51
C ALA A 121 1.80 17.65 8.67
N LYS A 122 1.33 16.40 8.68
CA LYS A 122 1.47 15.43 9.78
C LYS A 122 1.70 14.02 9.22
N GLU A 123 2.88 13.81 8.65
CA GLU A 123 3.28 12.50 8.14
C GLU A 123 3.19 11.44 9.26
N GLY A 124 2.57 10.30 8.95
CA GLY A 124 2.31 9.22 9.91
C GLY A 124 1.11 9.46 10.83
N ILE A 125 0.16 10.33 10.46
CA ILE A 125 -1.05 10.59 11.24
C ILE A 125 -1.98 9.36 11.29
N GLU A 126 -2.46 9.04 12.49
CA GLU A 126 -3.35 7.91 12.73
C GLU A 126 -4.81 8.21 12.30
N THR A 127 -5.53 7.20 11.82
CA THR A 127 -6.86 7.32 11.21
C THR A 127 -7.87 8.15 12.02
N ARG A 128 -7.97 7.95 13.34
CA ARG A 128 -8.94 8.63 14.20
C ARG A 128 -8.56 10.10 14.40
N GLN A 129 -7.28 10.43 14.51
CA GLN A 129 -6.79 11.81 14.54
C GLN A 129 -7.02 12.48 13.19
N LEU A 130 -6.68 11.82 12.09
CA LEU A 130 -6.91 12.31 10.73
C LEU A 130 -8.40 12.63 10.50
N ARG A 131 -9.30 11.74 10.92
CA ARG A 131 -10.76 12.00 10.88
C ARG A 131 -11.18 13.18 11.75
N SER A 132 -10.51 13.39 12.88
CA SER A 132 -10.76 14.56 13.73
C SER A 132 -10.41 15.86 13.02
N GLU A 133 -9.22 15.91 12.46
CA GLU A 133 -8.67 17.14 11.87
C GLU A 133 -9.33 17.47 10.54
N ALA A 134 -9.78 16.46 9.79
CA ALA A 134 -10.56 16.64 8.58
C ALA A 134 -12.03 17.05 8.85
N ASP A 135 -12.44 17.20 10.11
CA ASP A 135 -13.84 17.40 10.52
C ASP A 135 -14.78 16.28 10.00
N MET A 136 -14.30 15.03 10.00
CA MET A 136 -15.01 13.83 9.49
C MET A 136 -15.23 12.76 10.56
N LYS A 137 -15.31 13.16 11.83
CA LYS A 137 -15.63 12.25 12.96
C LYS A 137 -17.07 11.73 12.94
N ALA A 138 -18.01 12.55 12.49
CA ALA A 138 -19.42 12.20 12.44
C ALA A 138 -19.67 10.95 11.58
N LYS A 139 -20.67 10.13 11.95
CA LYS A 139 -20.91 8.82 11.34
C LYS A 139 -21.27 8.94 9.86
N GLU A 140 -22.07 9.94 9.52
CA GLU A 140 -22.50 10.30 8.17
C GLU A 140 -21.34 10.72 7.25
N LYS A 141 -20.24 11.25 7.82
CA LYS A 141 -19.04 11.61 7.05
C LYS A 141 -18.06 10.44 6.85
N LYS A 142 -18.32 9.26 7.44
CA LYS A 142 -17.45 8.08 7.32
C LYS A 142 -17.24 7.67 5.87
N THR A 143 -18.32 7.59 5.08
CA THR A 143 -18.23 7.18 3.67
C THR A 143 -17.42 8.17 2.84
N ALA A 144 -17.59 9.48 3.08
CA ALA A 144 -16.82 10.51 2.40
C ALA A 144 -15.32 10.40 2.73
N PHE A 145 -14.98 10.18 4.00
CA PHE A 145 -13.61 9.95 4.45
C PHE A 145 -12.99 8.69 3.83
N ASP A 146 -13.70 7.57 3.84
CA ASP A 146 -13.21 6.31 3.24
C ASP A 146 -13.02 6.47 1.72
N ASN A 147 -13.88 7.22 1.04
CA ASN A 147 -13.73 7.52 -0.38
C ASN A 147 -12.52 8.42 -0.65
N ALA A 148 -12.31 9.47 0.16
CA ALA A 148 -11.12 10.32 0.08
C ALA A 148 -9.83 9.51 0.23
N LEU A 149 -9.74 8.63 1.23
CA LEU A 149 -8.58 7.75 1.40
C LEU A 149 -8.40 6.78 0.21
N ASN A 150 -9.47 6.21 -0.32
CA ASN A 150 -9.39 5.31 -1.47
C ASN A 150 -8.98 6.05 -2.75
N GLU A 151 -9.41 7.30 -2.93
CA GLU A 151 -9.01 8.16 -4.04
C GLU A 151 -7.51 8.43 -3.96
N LEU A 152 -7.03 8.95 -2.83
CA LEU A 152 -5.62 9.27 -2.61
C LEU A 152 -4.70 8.05 -2.72
N GLN A 153 -5.11 6.89 -2.21
CA GLN A 153 -4.37 5.64 -2.41
C GLN A 153 -4.43 5.20 -3.87
N GLY A 154 -5.57 5.32 -4.54
CA GLY A 154 -5.71 4.95 -5.95
C GLY A 154 -4.84 5.79 -6.90
N SER A 155 -4.61 7.07 -6.56
CA SER A 155 -3.68 7.96 -7.26
C SER A 155 -2.27 7.97 -6.66
N VAL A 156 -1.95 7.03 -5.78
CA VAL A 156 -0.63 6.83 -5.16
C VAL A 156 -0.09 8.11 -4.49
N ASP A 157 -0.97 8.99 -3.99
CA ASP A 157 -0.57 10.18 -3.23
C ASP A 157 -0.10 9.81 -1.83
N ILE A 158 -0.70 8.76 -1.26
CA ILE A 158 -0.47 8.31 0.11
C ILE A 158 -0.25 6.80 0.16
N VAL A 159 0.48 6.36 1.17
CA VAL A 159 0.62 4.96 1.56
C VAL A 159 0.02 4.75 2.94
N ILE A 160 -0.32 3.50 3.25
CA ILE A 160 -0.60 3.09 4.61
C ILE A 160 0.75 2.78 5.29
N SER A 161 0.97 3.43 6.42
CA SER A 161 2.10 3.16 7.30
C SER A 161 1.64 2.84 8.72
N VAL A 162 2.60 2.56 9.60
CA VAL A 162 2.35 2.50 11.05
C VAL A 162 2.88 3.74 11.72
N VAL A 163 2.21 4.12 12.81
CA VAL A 163 2.75 5.09 13.77
C VAL A 163 4.15 4.60 14.16
N ARG A 164 5.19 5.23 13.63
CA ARG A 164 6.51 5.17 14.26
C ARG A 164 6.25 5.68 15.68
N PRO A 165 6.48 4.89 16.74
CA PRO A 165 6.27 5.39 18.09
C PRO A 165 7.10 6.67 18.21
N ARG A 166 6.42 7.82 18.32
CA ARG A 166 7.07 9.03 18.81
C ARG A 166 7.35 8.71 20.26
N LEU A 167 8.58 8.29 20.54
CA LEU A 167 9.07 8.23 21.91
C LEU A 167 8.81 9.62 22.49
N ASN A 168 7.89 9.71 23.45
CA ASN A 168 7.82 10.91 24.27
C ASN A 168 9.13 10.99 25.07
N ALA A 169 9.39 12.12 25.73
CA ALA A 169 10.60 12.28 26.54
C ALA A 169 10.77 11.21 27.65
N ALA A 170 9.74 10.41 27.92
CA ALA A 170 9.73 9.31 28.89
C ALA A 170 9.88 7.91 28.26
N GLY A 171 9.91 7.78 26.92
CA GLY A 171 10.03 6.50 26.22
C GLY A 171 8.74 5.67 26.13
N ASP A 172 7.59 6.20 26.55
CA ASP A 172 6.34 5.44 26.54
C ASP A 172 5.70 5.40 25.14
N GLN A 173 5.38 4.19 24.71
CA GLN A 173 4.57 3.94 23.51
C GLN A 173 3.10 4.15 23.85
N ASN A 174 2.49 5.21 23.31
CA ASN A 174 1.04 5.38 23.36
C ASN A 174 0.42 4.96 22.02
N GLY A 175 -0.36 3.87 22.03
CA GLY A 175 -1.36 3.60 21.00
C GLY A 175 -1.45 2.16 20.51
N TRP A 176 -2.70 1.70 20.33
CA TRP A 176 -3.03 0.51 19.56
C TRP A 176 -2.53 0.62 18.11
N ASN A 177 -2.37 -0.53 17.42
CA ASN A 177 -2.04 -0.72 15.99
C ASN A 177 -3.05 -0.05 15.02
N SER A 178 -3.28 1.26 15.16
CA SER A 178 -4.14 2.06 14.28
C SER A 178 -3.41 2.31 12.96
N THR A 179 -4.12 2.10 11.85
CA THR A 179 -3.66 2.43 10.51
C THR A 179 -3.29 3.92 10.44
N SER A 180 -2.09 4.21 9.96
CA SER A 180 -1.58 5.57 9.75
C SER A 180 -1.34 5.82 8.28
N PHE A 181 -1.24 7.10 7.92
CA PHE A 181 -1.01 7.51 6.55
C PHE A 181 0.11 8.53 6.47
N GLU A 182 0.91 8.41 5.42
CA GLU A 182 1.94 9.36 5.02
C GLU A 182 1.93 9.50 3.50
N THR A 183 2.53 10.57 3.00
CA THR A 183 2.65 10.74 1.55
C THR A 183 3.59 9.69 0.95
N ALA A 184 3.27 9.23 -0.26
CA ALA A 184 4.12 8.27 -0.97
C ALA A 184 5.55 8.81 -1.17
N LEU A 185 5.68 10.12 -1.39
CA LEU A 185 6.97 10.81 -1.49
C LEU A 185 7.74 10.78 -0.16
N HIS A 186 7.09 11.06 0.96
CA HIS A 186 7.72 10.98 2.27
C HIS A 186 8.21 9.56 2.56
N TRP A 187 7.36 8.55 2.34
CA TRP A 187 7.72 7.15 2.53
C TRP A 187 8.94 6.73 1.70
N MET A 188 9.00 7.14 0.43
CA MET A 188 10.16 6.87 -0.43
C MET A 188 11.43 7.45 0.18
N ARG A 189 11.41 8.73 0.55
CA ARG A 189 12.57 9.42 1.14
C ARG A 189 13.03 8.78 2.45
N GLU A 190 12.11 8.51 3.38
CA GLU A 190 12.45 7.88 4.67
C GLU A 190 12.97 6.44 4.49
N SER A 191 12.55 5.78 3.41
CA SER A 191 13.08 4.47 3.04
C SER A 191 14.41 4.57 2.29
N GLY A 192 14.91 5.77 1.93
CA GLY A 192 16.15 5.94 1.15
C GLY A 192 15.98 5.64 -0.34
N MET A 193 14.80 5.93 -0.89
CA MET A 193 14.50 5.91 -2.32
C MET A 193 14.27 7.33 -2.84
N GLU A 194 14.63 7.55 -4.09
CA GLU A 194 14.25 8.75 -4.83
C GLU A 194 13.10 8.45 -5.78
N PRO A 195 12.20 9.42 -6.05
CA PRO A 195 11.22 9.29 -7.12
C PRO A 195 11.89 8.99 -8.46
N PHE A 196 11.23 8.20 -9.31
CA PHE A 196 11.69 7.99 -10.67
C PHE A 196 11.62 9.32 -11.44
N ALA A 197 12.75 9.75 -12.02
CA ALA A 197 12.88 11.06 -12.66
C ALA A 197 12.35 11.10 -14.11
N GLY A 198 12.09 9.93 -14.71
CA GLY A 198 11.55 9.82 -16.05
C GLY A 198 10.03 10.02 -16.10
N ASP A 199 9.47 9.83 -17.29
CA ASP A 199 8.04 10.03 -17.51
C ASP A 199 7.20 8.76 -17.30
N LYS A 200 5.89 8.91 -17.46
CA LYS A 200 4.91 7.83 -17.30
C LYS A 200 5.09 6.70 -18.32
N GLU A 201 5.52 7.00 -19.54
CA GLU A 201 5.73 6.00 -20.58
C GLU A 201 6.96 5.15 -20.27
N GLU A 202 8.07 5.80 -19.90
CA GLU A 202 9.29 5.12 -19.45
C GLU A 202 9.05 4.25 -18.21
N ALA A 203 8.30 4.77 -17.23
CA ALA A 203 7.96 4.05 -16.02
C ALA A 203 7.09 2.81 -16.30
N MET A 204 6.09 2.95 -17.18
CA MET A 204 5.22 1.84 -17.59
C MET A 204 5.98 0.79 -18.40
N ALA A 205 6.89 1.21 -19.29
CA ALA A 205 7.73 0.30 -20.06
C ALA A 205 8.61 -0.55 -19.12
N TRP A 206 9.21 0.08 -18.11
CA TRP A 206 9.99 -0.62 -17.08
C TRP A 206 9.14 -1.65 -16.31
N LEU A 207 7.95 -1.26 -15.85
CA LEU A 207 7.05 -2.17 -15.12
C LEU A 207 6.62 -3.36 -16.00
N ASN A 208 6.24 -3.10 -17.26
CA ASN A 208 5.82 -4.16 -18.16
C ASN A 208 6.96 -5.16 -18.43
N ALA A 209 8.17 -4.67 -18.70
CA ALA A 209 9.33 -5.53 -18.91
C ALA A 209 9.64 -6.40 -17.68
N ARG A 210 9.53 -5.84 -16.47
CA ARG A 210 9.69 -6.59 -15.22
C ARG A 210 8.60 -7.63 -15.04
N ILE A 211 7.33 -7.26 -15.21
CA ILE A 211 6.18 -8.17 -15.11
C ILE A 211 6.32 -9.33 -16.08
N GLU A 212 6.61 -9.07 -17.36
CA GLU A 212 6.75 -10.10 -18.39
C GLU A 212 7.89 -11.08 -18.11
N SER A 213 8.91 -10.67 -17.35
CA SER A 213 10.03 -11.53 -16.98
C SER A 213 9.74 -12.51 -15.83
N VAL A 214 8.74 -12.21 -14.98
CA VAL A 214 8.50 -12.96 -13.73
C VAL A 214 7.06 -13.46 -13.54
N TRP A 215 6.08 -12.86 -14.21
CA TRP A 215 4.66 -13.22 -14.04
C TRP A 215 4.21 -14.19 -15.13
N SER A 216 3.13 -14.92 -14.83
CA SER A 216 2.46 -15.72 -15.86
C SER A 216 1.87 -14.82 -16.96
N PRO A 217 1.78 -15.31 -18.22
CA PRO A 217 1.17 -14.53 -19.30
C PRO A 217 -0.27 -14.07 -18.99
N GLU A 218 -1.04 -14.88 -18.26
CA GLU A 218 -2.39 -14.53 -17.84
C GLU A 218 -2.41 -13.35 -16.85
N ALA A 219 -1.57 -13.42 -15.81
CA ALA A 219 -1.45 -12.36 -14.81
C ALA A 219 -0.96 -11.05 -15.44
N ALA A 220 0.06 -11.13 -16.30
CA ALA A 220 0.61 -10.00 -17.04
C ALA A 220 -0.44 -9.33 -17.94
N ALA A 221 -1.17 -10.10 -18.74
CA ALA A 221 -2.23 -9.57 -19.59
C ALA A 221 -3.35 -8.91 -18.77
N TRP A 222 -3.70 -9.48 -17.61
CA TRP A 222 -4.71 -8.91 -16.73
C TRP A 222 -4.29 -7.55 -16.16
N ILE A 223 -3.06 -7.45 -15.65
CA ILE A 223 -2.56 -6.22 -15.00
C ILE A 223 -2.37 -5.09 -16.02
N GLN A 224 -1.85 -5.39 -17.20
CA GLN A 224 -1.68 -4.44 -18.29
C GLN A 224 -3.05 -3.90 -18.75
N LYS A 225 -4.05 -4.77 -18.88
CA LYS A 225 -5.42 -4.37 -19.23
C LYS A 225 -6.05 -3.51 -18.14
N LEU A 226 -5.75 -3.75 -16.87
CA LEU A 226 -6.20 -2.91 -15.77
C LEU A 226 -5.61 -1.50 -15.90
N TRP A 227 -4.30 -1.39 -16.07
CA TRP A 227 -3.60 -0.10 -16.14
C TRP A 227 -3.95 0.71 -17.40
N ALA A 228 -4.24 0.04 -18.52
CA ALA A 228 -4.71 0.72 -19.73
C ALA A 228 -6.04 1.48 -19.54
N LYS A 229 -6.88 1.06 -18.57
CA LYS A 229 -8.16 1.72 -18.24
C LYS A 229 -8.01 2.89 -17.27
N THR A 230 -6.83 3.07 -16.69
CA THR A 230 -6.53 4.12 -15.70
C THR A 230 -5.91 5.36 -16.37
N LYS A 231 -5.87 5.40 -17.71
CA LYS A 231 -5.48 6.57 -18.51
C LYS A 231 -6.62 7.57 -18.65
#